data_AF-A0A4Q5WLF0-F1
#
_entry.id   AF-A0A4Q5WLF0-F1
#
_cell.length_a   1.000
_cell.length_b   1.000
_cell.length_c   1.000
_cell.angle_alpha   90.00
_cell.angle_beta   90.00
_cell.angle_gamma   90.00
#
_symmetry.space_group_name_H-M   'P 1'
#
loop_
_entity.id
_entity.type
_entity.pdbx_description
1 polymer ?
#
loop_
_entity_poly.entity_id
_entity_poly.type
_entity_poly.pdbx_seq_one_letter_code
_entity_poly.pdbx_strand_id
1 'polypeptide(L)'
;MEGVVYKSTGSWYSVKDGEGRWWKARIKGVLKLDGLTSTNPIAVGDVVDMDPESADGDTATITAIRDRRNHINRLSPKGRHQQHIVAANLDQSMLLVTLRDPRTSTGFIDRFLVTCEMYHVPAILLFNKADLYRDKEWDHYAELHETYTATGYGVHLVSLKEGKGIDEVRGLLQDKTTLVSGHSGVGKSSFINAVLPGSGIKTQDVSGWSGKGQHTTTFAEMYDLPGGGRLIDTPGLKEFGLVNVQKAELSGYFPEMRDRLNDCQFNNCLHMNEPGCAIKAAVMAGEISEERYLNYCTILDTIDEKNY
;
A
#
# COMPACT_ATOMS: atom_id res chain seq x y z
N MET A 1 -18.64 -16.80 -15.99
CA MET A 1 -17.33 -17.38 -15.59
C MET A 1 -16.63 -16.44 -14.63
N GLU A 2 -15.74 -16.96 -13.79
CA GLU A 2 -14.99 -16.15 -12.81
C GLU A 2 -13.65 -15.71 -13.40
N GLY A 3 -13.21 -14.50 -13.07
CA GLY A 3 -11.86 -14.06 -13.34
C GLY A 3 -11.36 -12.99 -12.38
N VAL A 4 -10.06 -12.75 -12.39
CA VAL A 4 -9.39 -11.74 -11.56
C VAL A 4 -8.95 -10.57 -12.42
N VAL A 5 -9.18 -9.35 -11.96
CA VAL A 5 -8.81 -8.12 -12.68
C VAL A 5 -7.32 -7.82 -12.49
N TYR A 6 -6.54 -7.79 -13.57
CA TYR A 6 -5.10 -7.48 -13.54
C TYR A 6 -4.79 -6.03 -13.91
N LYS A 7 -5.63 -5.39 -14.73
CA LYS A 7 -5.38 -4.03 -15.20
C LYS A 7 -6.69 -3.31 -15.45
N SER A 8 -6.76 -2.05 -15.05
CA SER A 8 -7.88 -1.16 -15.32
C SER A 8 -7.42 -0.01 -16.20
N THR A 9 -7.96 0.15 -17.41
CA THR A 9 -7.64 1.26 -18.32
C THR A 9 -8.85 2.19 -18.51
N GLY A 10 -9.62 2.40 -17.45
CA GLY A 10 -10.84 3.23 -17.46
C GLY A 10 -12.07 2.43 -17.85
N SER A 11 -12.34 2.28 -19.15
CA SER A 11 -13.55 1.60 -19.64
C SER A 11 -13.39 0.11 -19.92
N TRP A 12 -12.14 -0.36 -19.95
CA TRP A 12 -11.77 -1.75 -20.22
C TRP A 12 -10.86 -2.28 -19.12
N TYR A 13 -11.00 -3.58 -18.88
CA TYR A 13 -10.28 -4.32 -17.86
C TYR A 13 -9.60 -5.53 -18.50
N SER A 14 -8.37 -5.81 -18.10
CA SER A 14 -7.73 -7.09 -18.43
C SER A 14 -8.01 -8.05 -17.29
N VAL A 15 -8.75 -9.11 -17.58
CA VAL A 15 -9.19 -10.11 -16.61
C VAL A 15 -8.58 -11.45 -16.98
N LYS A 16 -8.10 -12.21 -15.99
CA LYS A 16 -7.56 -13.56 -16.20
C LYS A 16 -8.47 -14.56 -15.50
N ASP A 17 -8.96 -15.55 -16.24
CA ASP A 17 -9.81 -16.60 -15.66
C ASP A 17 -9.00 -17.67 -14.93
N GLY A 18 -9.71 -18.64 -14.32
CA GLY A 18 -9.09 -19.75 -13.58
C GLY A 18 -8.27 -20.71 -14.44
N GLU A 19 -8.45 -20.72 -15.76
CA GLU A 19 -7.66 -21.52 -16.71
C GLU A 19 -6.43 -20.75 -17.23
N GLY A 20 -6.29 -19.47 -16.83
CA GLY A 20 -5.19 -18.61 -17.22
C GLY A 20 -5.39 -17.88 -18.55
N ARG A 21 -6.59 -17.94 -19.15
CA ARG A 21 -6.92 -17.21 -20.37
C ARG A 21 -7.20 -15.74 -20.05
N TRP A 22 -6.73 -14.88 -20.94
CA TRP A 22 -6.89 -13.43 -20.86
C TRP A 22 -8.16 -12.96 -21.57
N TRP A 23 -8.89 -12.07 -20.90
CA TRP A 23 -10.12 -11.46 -21.38
C TRP A 23 -10.03 -9.94 -21.31
N LYS A 24 -10.44 -9.27 -22.39
CA LYS A 24 -10.73 -7.83 -22.40
C LYS A 24 -12.17 -7.64 -22.00
N ALA A 25 -12.38 -7.30 -20.74
CA ALA A 25 -13.70 -7.17 -20.16
C ALA A 25 -14.14 -5.71 -20.04
N ARG A 26 -15.45 -5.46 -20.10
CA ARG A 26 -16.06 -4.15 -19.85
C ARG A 26 -17.31 -4.30 -18.97
N ILE A 27 -17.71 -3.22 -18.32
CA ILE A 27 -18.95 -3.19 -17.54
C ILE A 27 -20.13 -2.88 -18.46
N LYS A 28 -21.24 -3.59 -18.33
CA LYS A 28 -22.50 -3.27 -19.02
C LYS A 28 -23.39 -2.40 -18.11
N GLY A 29 -23.42 -1.10 -18.39
CA GLY A 29 -24.24 -0.12 -17.65
C GLY A 29 -23.58 0.38 -16.36
N VAL A 30 -24.38 0.89 -15.42
CA VAL A 30 -23.90 1.34 -14.10
C VAL A 30 -23.99 0.16 -13.14
N LEU A 31 -22.85 -0.48 -12.83
CA LEU A 31 -22.75 -1.33 -11.65
C LEU A 31 -22.96 -0.43 -10.43
N LYS A 32 -24.18 -0.41 -9.90
CA LYS A 32 -24.49 0.24 -8.63
C LYS A 32 -23.98 -0.67 -7.52
N LEU A 33 -22.77 -0.40 -7.05
CA LEU A 33 -22.37 -0.83 -5.71
C LEU A 33 -23.07 0.10 -4.72
N ASP A 34 -23.91 -0.46 -3.86
CA ASP A 34 -24.58 0.28 -2.80
C ASP A 34 -23.55 1.09 -1.99
N GLY A 35 -23.71 2.41 -1.96
CA GLY A 35 -22.93 3.31 -1.12
C GLY A 35 -21.60 3.86 -1.68
N LEU A 36 -21.12 3.41 -2.85
CA LEU A 36 -19.88 3.93 -3.44
C LEU A 36 -20.16 4.82 -4.67
N THR A 37 -20.06 6.14 -4.49
CA THR A 37 -20.08 7.15 -5.56
C THR A 37 -18.75 7.21 -6.34
N SER A 38 -18.15 6.05 -6.66
CA SER A 38 -16.90 6.00 -7.41
C SER A 38 -17.15 5.96 -8.92
N THR A 39 -16.36 6.72 -9.68
CA THR A 39 -16.43 6.78 -11.16
C THR A 39 -15.89 5.52 -11.83
N ASN A 40 -15.17 4.66 -11.09
CA ASN A 40 -14.81 3.32 -11.51
C ASN A 40 -14.90 2.36 -10.31
N PRO A 41 -15.90 1.45 -10.27
CA PRO A 41 -16.09 0.54 -9.15
C PRO A 41 -15.05 -0.59 -9.09
N ILE A 42 -14.37 -0.90 -10.19
CA ILE A 42 -13.50 -2.08 -10.32
C ILE A 42 -12.04 -1.70 -10.08
N ALA A 43 -11.43 -2.43 -9.15
CA ALA A 43 -10.02 -2.33 -8.80
C ALA A 43 -9.21 -3.53 -9.29
N VAL A 44 -7.90 -3.37 -9.35
CA VAL A 44 -6.99 -4.49 -9.61
C VAL A 44 -7.01 -5.45 -8.42
N GLY A 45 -7.09 -6.75 -8.69
CA GLY A 45 -7.27 -7.79 -7.67
C GLY A 45 -8.74 -8.12 -7.37
N ASP A 46 -9.71 -7.39 -7.92
CA ASP A 46 -11.11 -7.79 -7.82
C ASP A 46 -11.36 -9.14 -8.50
N VAL A 47 -12.16 -9.97 -7.84
CA VAL A 47 -12.74 -11.18 -8.43
C VAL A 47 -14.09 -10.78 -9.03
N VAL A 48 -14.27 -11.08 -10.31
CA VAL A 48 -15.45 -10.67 -11.07
C VAL A 48 -16.09 -11.86 -11.75
N ASP A 49 -17.42 -11.81 -11.85
CA ASP A 49 -18.17 -12.68 -12.73
C ASP A 49 -18.32 -11.98 -14.09
N MET A 50 -18.04 -12.72 -15.16
CA MET A 50 -18.06 -12.22 -16.53
C MET A 50 -18.69 -13.21 -17.51
N ASP A 51 -19.34 -12.69 -18.53
CA ASP A 51 -19.93 -13.46 -19.63
C ASP A 51 -19.20 -13.16 -20.94
N PRO A 52 -18.64 -14.17 -21.63
CA PRO A 52 -18.05 -13.98 -22.95
C PRO A 52 -19.04 -13.37 -23.93
N GLU A 53 -18.65 -12.35 -24.68
CA GLU A 53 -19.51 -11.74 -25.69
C GLU A 53 -19.63 -12.62 -26.95
N SER A 54 -18.69 -13.53 -27.15
CA SER A 54 -18.68 -14.53 -28.21
C SER A 54 -17.86 -15.77 -27.77
N ALA A 55 -18.14 -16.93 -28.36
CA ALA A 55 -17.45 -18.18 -28.00
C ALA A 55 -15.96 -18.19 -28.39
N ASP A 56 -15.62 -17.57 -29.53
CA ASP A 56 -14.25 -17.52 -30.08
C ASP A 56 -13.52 -16.20 -29.82
N GLY A 57 -14.18 -15.24 -29.15
CA GLY A 57 -13.60 -13.93 -28.85
C GLY A 57 -12.90 -13.89 -27.50
N ASP A 58 -12.04 -12.89 -27.33
CA ASP A 58 -11.36 -12.60 -26.07
C ASP A 58 -12.03 -11.44 -25.32
N THR A 59 -13.31 -11.16 -25.62
CA THR A 59 -14.08 -10.09 -24.97
C THR A 59 -15.15 -10.65 -24.07
N ALA A 60 -15.33 -10.01 -22.92
CA ALA A 60 -16.34 -10.38 -21.95
C ALA A 60 -17.05 -9.15 -21.38
N THR A 61 -18.27 -9.36 -20.89
CA THR A 61 -18.99 -8.37 -20.10
C THR A 61 -18.90 -8.76 -18.62
N ILE A 62 -18.42 -7.85 -17.78
CA ILE A 62 -18.44 -8.01 -16.33
C ILE A 62 -19.88 -7.80 -15.86
N THR A 63 -20.42 -8.81 -15.19
CA THR A 63 -21.80 -8.84 -14.69
C THR A 63 -21.88 -8.56 -13.19
N ALA A 64 -20.87 -8.97 -12.42
CA ALA A 64 -20.80 -8.71 -10.98
C ALA A 64 -19.35 -8.61 -10.49
N ILE A 65 -19.18 -7.91 -9.36
CA ILE A 65 -17.95 -7.88 -8.57
C ILE A 65 -18.26 -8.67 -7.30
N ARG A 66 -17.41 -9.63 -6.95
CA ARG A 66 -17.57 -10.41 -5.74
C ARG A 66 -17.10 -9.64 -4.51
N ASP A 67 -17.52 -10.12 -3.34
CA ASP A 67 -17.15 -9.50 -2.06
C ASP A 67 -15.64 -9.45 -1.89
N ARG A 68 -15.17 -8.27 -1.45
CA ARG A 68 -13.75 -8.03 -1.20
C ARG A 68 -13.40 -8.44 0.22
N ARG A 69 -12.28 -9.16 0.37
CA ARG A 69 -11.68 -9.43 1.69
C ARG A 69 -11.13 -8.16 2.33
N ASN A 70 -10.49 -7.31 1.54
CA ASN A 70 -9.94 -6.00 1.91
C ASN A 70 -9.70 -5.16 0.63
N HIS A 71 -9.38 -3.88 0.80
CA HIS A 71 -9.08 -2.99 -0.31
C HIS A 71 -8.27 -1.77 0.13
N ILE A 72 -7.52 -1.15 -0.79
CA ILE A 72 -6.81 0.11 -0.54
C ILE A 72 -7.37 1.21 -1.41
N ASN A 73 -7.76 2.33 -0.78
CA ASN A 73 -8.23 3.51 -1.48
C ASN A 73 -7.12 4.53 -1.73
N ARG A 74 -7.30 5.30 -2.80
CA ARG A 74 -6.49 6.48 -3.11
C ARG A 74 -7.38 7.71 -3.22
N LEU A 75 -6.86 8.84 -2.72
CA LEU A 75 -7.42 10.15 -2.99
C LEU A 75 -7.13 10.59 -4.42
N SER A 76 -8.17 10.98 -5.15
CA SER A 76 -8.00 11.59 -6.47
C SER A 76 -7.31 12.96 -6.34
N PRO A 77 -6.26 13.25 -7.13
CA PRO A 77 -5.64 14.57 -7.20
C PRO A 77 -6.60 15.68 -7.66
N LYS A 78 -7.69 15.31 -8.35
CA LYS A 78 -8.65 16.25 -8.95
C LYS A 78 -9.87 16.53 -8.06
N GLY A 79 -9.97 15.90 -6.89
CA GLY A 79 -11.04 16.20 -5.94
C GLY A 79 -10.95 15.35 -4.68
N ARG A 80 -10.96 16.01 -3.52
CA ARG A 80 -10.94 15.38 -2.18
C ARG A 80 -12.13 14.45 -1.89
N HIS A 81 -13.16 14.45 -2.75
CA HIS A 81 -14.39 13.68 -2.59
C HIS A 81 -14.50 12.45 -3.50
N GLN A 82 -13.55 12.23 -4.42
CA GLN A 82 -13.56 11.06 -5.30
C GLN A 82 -12.53 10.05 -4.82
N GLN A 83 -13.02 9.03 -4.12
CA GLN A 83 -12.26 7.88 -3.68
C GLN A 83 -12.21 6.84 -4.79
N HIS A 84 -11.01 6.37 -5.11
CA HIS A 84 -10.80 5.33 -6.10
C HIS A 84 -10.15 4.15 -5.39
N ILE A 85 -10.80 2.98 -5.44
CA ILE A 85 -10.18 1.75 -4.96
C ILE A 85 -9.08 1.39 -5.96
N VAL A 86 -7.84 1.28 -5.48
CA VAL A 86 -6.68 1.03 -6.34
C VAL A 86 -6.41 -0.45 -6.46
N ALA A 87 -6.50 -1.16 -5.34
CA ALA A 87 -6.25 -2.59 -5.26
C ALA A 87 -7.19 -3.24 -4.23
N ALA A 88 -7.55 -4.49 -4.47
CA ALA A 88 -8.43 -5.29 -3.64
C ALA A 88 -7.88 -6.70 -3.44
N ASN A 89 -8.39 -7.40 -2.42
CA ASN A 89 -8.07 -8.80 -2.10
C ASN A 89 -6.58 -9.06 -1.87
N LEU A 90 -5.92 -8.12 -1.19
CA LEU A 90 -4.51 -8.18 -0.86
C LEU A 90 -4.25 -9.17 0.28
N ASP A 91 -3.17 -9.94 0.19
CA ASP A 91 -2.66 -10.72 1.31
C ASP A 91 -1.67 -9.91 2.15
N GLN A 92 -0.98 -8.95 1.52
CA GLN A 92 -0.04 -8.05 2.19
C GLN A 92 0.24 -6.79 1.34
N SER A 93 0.81 -5.78 1.99
CA SER A 93 1.30 -4.55 1.39
C SER A 93 2.75 -4.33 1.78
N MET A 94 3.62 -4.03 0.83
CA MET A 94 5.05 -3.86 1.02
C MET A 94 5.47 -2.45 0.67
N LEU A 95 6.06 -1.75 1.65
CA LEU A 95 6.64 -0.43 1.45
C LEU A 95 8.14 -0.54 1.25
N LEU A 96 8.64 -0.10 0.10
CA LEU A 96 10.07 0.12 -0.08
C LEU A 96 10.50 1.40 0.61
N VAL A 97 11.47 1.25 1.51
CA VAL A 97 12.05 2.31 2.33
C VAL A 97 13.53 2.46 1.96
N THR A 98 14.01 3.69 1.88
CA THR A 98 15.44 3.97 1.72
C THR A 98 15.86 5.00 2.76
N LEU A 99 16.97 4.75 3.45
CA LEU A 99 17.53 5.73 4.40
C LEU A 99 18.26 6.87 3.68
N ARG A 100 18.61 6.64 2.42
CA ARG A 100 19.41 7.57 1.61
C ARG A 100 19.06 7.48 0.13
N ASP A 101 19.11 8.63 -0.55
CA ASP A 101 19.02 8.81 -2.00
C ASP A 101 17.81 8.13 -2.70
N PRO A 102 16.55 8.54 -2.45
CA PRO A 102 16.11 9.57 -1.49
C PRO A 102 15.86 8.98 -0.10
N ARG A 103 15.84 9.82 0.94
CA ARG A 103 15.41 9.38 2.28
C ARG A 103 13.89 9.26 2.33
N THR A 104 13.39 8.16 2.86
CA THR A 104 11.99 7.98 3.23
C THR A 104 11.80 8.47 4.68
N SER A 105 10.83 9.37 4.91
CA SER A 105 10.54 9.86 6.26
C SER A 105 9.76 8.83 7.07
N THR A 106 10.00 8.78 8.38
CA THR A 106 9.24 7.93 9.32
C THR A 106 7.76 8.29 9.35
N GLY A 107 7.42 9.58 9.27
CA GLY A 107 6.02 10.01 9.10
C GLY A 107 5.33 9.45 7.85
N PHE A 108 6.06 9.17 6.76
CA PHE A 108 5.48 8.49 5.59
C PHE A 108 5.31 6.98 5.84
N ILE A 109 6.28 6.35 6.51
CA ILE A 109 6.19 4.95 6.93
C ILE A 109 4.95 4.77 7.82
N ASP A 110 4.79 5.61 8.83
CA ASP A 110 3.68 5.51 9.78
C ASP A 110 2.32 5.74 9.11
N ARG A 111 2.21 6.69 8.19
CA ARG A 111 0.98 6.88 7.38
C ARG A 111 0.64 5.65 6.54
N PHE A 112 1.65 5.01 5.95
CA PHE A 112 1.46 3.77 5.21
C PHE A 112 0.97 2.64 6.14
N LEU A 113 1.60 2.47 7.29
CA LEU A 113 1.24 1.45 8.27
C LEU A 113 -0.19 1.65 8.79
N VAL A 114 -0.54 2.87 9.18
CA VAL A 114 -1.91 3.24 9.60
C VAL A 114 -2.93 2.91 8.51
N THR A 115 -2.61 3.20 7.24
CA THR A 115 -3.50 2.88 6.12
C THR A 115 -3.69 1.38 5.97
N CYS A 116 -2.62 0.61 6.12
CA CYS A 116 -2.66 -0.85 6.06
C CYS A 116 -3.51 -1.44 7.21
N GLU A 117 -3.33 -0.94 8.43
CA GLU A 117 -4.13 -1.33 9.60
C GLU A 117 -5.62 -1.02 9.42
N MET A 118 -5.95 0.18 8.93
CA MET A 118 -7.34 0.60 8.67
C MET A 118 -8.05 -0.30 7.66
N TYR A 119 -7.33 -0.77 6.65
CA TYR A 119 -7.88 -1.64 5.62
C TYR A 119 -7.65 -3.13 5.88
N HIS A 120 -7.15 -3.50 7.06
CA HIS A 120 -6.85 -4.89 7.43
C HIS A 120 -5.95 -5.61 6.42
N VAL A 121 -4.87 -4.93 6.00
CA VAL A 121 -3.84 -5.47 5.13
C VAL A 121 -2.54 -5.57 5.91
N PRO A 122 -1.96 -6.78 6.10
CA PRO A 122 -0.65 -6.92 6.73
C PRO A 122 0.43 -6.11 6.01
N ALA A 123 1.22 -5.34 6.75
CA ALA A 123 2.25 -4.46 6.20
C ALA A 123 3.66 -5.00 6.40
N ILE A 124 4.52 -4.82 5.39
CA ILE A 124 5.94 -5.18 5.42
C ILE A 124 6.77 -3.96 5.02
N LEU A 125 7.82 -3.69 5.78
CA LEU A 125 8.82 -2.67 5.47
C LEU A 125 10.04 -3.31 4.83
N LEU A 126 10.34 -2.93 3.59
CA LEU A 126 11.49 -3.41 2.84
C LEU A 126 12.51 -2.29 2.69
N PHE A 127 13.51 -2.28 3.57
CA PHE A 127 14.64 -1.34 3.50
C PHE A 127 15.55 -1.73 2.35
N ASN A 128 15.78 -0.81 1.42
CA ASN A 128 16.63 -0.99 0.27
C ASN A 128 17.91 -0.12 0.36
N LYS A 129 18.85 -0.39 -0.55
CA LYS A 129 20.12 0.29 -0.74
C LYS A 129 21.06 0.12 0.44
N ALA A 130 21.06 -1.06 1.04
CA ALA A 130 22.00 -1.44 2.10
C ALA A 130 23.48 -1.24 1.67
N ASP A 131 23.76 -1.29 0.36
CA ASP A 131 25.08 -0.99 -0.23
C ASP A 131 25.54 0.46 -0.03
N LEU A 132 24.64 1.38 0.33
CA LEU A 132 24.96 2.79 0.59
C LEU A 132 25.13 3.10 2.08
N TYR A 133 24.88 2.14 2.98
CA TYR A 133 24.85 2.41 4.41
C TYR A 133 26.27 2.56 4.96
N ARG A 134 26.50 3.64 5.70
CA ARG A 134 27.67 3.86 6.55
C ARG A 134 27.25 3.68 8.00
N ASP A 135 28.18 3.82 8.93
CA ASP A 135 27.94 3.59 10.37
C ASP A 135 26.66 4.28 10.86
N LYS A 136 26.46 5.55 10.50
CA LYS A 136 25.24 6.31 10.87
C LYS A 136 23.94 5.72 10.30
N GLU A 137 23.96 5.25 9.05
CA GLU A 137 22.78 4.64 8.44
C GLU A 137 22.52 3.23 9.00
N TRP A 138 23.58 2.51 9.40
CA TRP A 138 23.44 1.22 10.10
C TRP A 138 22.84 1.38 11.49
N ASP A 139 23.31 2.36 12.27
CA ASP A 139 22.76 2.68 13.58
C ASP A 139 21.28 3.06 13.46
N HIS A 140 20.95 3.96 12.52
CA HIS A 140 19.57 4.38 12.30
C HIS A 140 18.67 3.24 11.79
N TYR A 141 19.20 2.35 10.95
CA TYR A 141 18.47 1.15 10.55
C TYR A 141 18.16 0.24 11.75
N ALA A 142 19.13 0.04 12.65
CA ALA A 142 18.94 -0.80 13.82
C ALA A 142 17.84 -0.25 14.74
N GLU A 143 17.82 1.06 14.99
CA GLU A 143 16.77 1.76 15.76
C GLU A 143 15.38 1.57 15.14
N LEU A 144 15.25 1.79 13.83
CA LEU A 144 13.97 1.63 13.12
C LEU A 144 13.55 0.16 13.06
N HIS A 145 14.50 -0.75 12.83
CA HIS A 145 14.24 -2.18 12.82
C HIS A 145 13.67 -2.62 14.17
N GLU A 146 14.31 -2.27 15.28
CA GLU A 146 13.81 -2.58 16.63
C GLU A 146 12.42 -1.98 16.86
N THR A 147 12.23 -0.70 16.54
CA THR A 147 10.95 0.01 16.73
C THR A 147 9.80 -0.67 15.99
N TYR A 148 9.96 -0.96 14.70
CA TYR A 148 8.87 -1.53 13.89
C TYR A 148 8.68 -3.03 14.11
N THR A 149 9.73 -3.79 14.45
CA THR A 149 9.58 -5.21 14.78
C THR A 149 8.92 -5.41 16.15
N ALA A 150 9.23 -4.56 17.14
CA ALA A 150 8.58 -4.59 18.45
C ALA A 150 7.07 -4.30 18.38
N THR A 151 6.62 -3.59 17.34
CA THR A 151 5.20 -3.31 17.08
C THR A 151 4.51 -4.38 16.20
N GLY A 152 5.23 -5.43 15.81
CA GLY A 152 4.70 -6.59 15.08
C GLY A 152 4.84 -6.53 13.56
N TYR A 153 5.47 -5.51 12.99
CA TYR A 153 5.66 -5.41 11.54
C TYR A 153 6.87 -6.23 11.06
N GLY A 154 6.73 -6.83 9.87
CA GLY A 154 7.86 -7.46 9.18
C GLY A 154 8.83 -6.40 8.63
N VAL A 155 10.09 -6.46 9.05
CA VAL A 155 11.14 -5.55 8.57
C VAL A 155 12.25 -6.36 7.91
N HIS A 156 12.55 -6.06 6.66
CA HIS A 156 13.57 -6.75 5.87
C HIS A 156 14.54 -5.75 5.25
N LEU A 157 15.79 -6.17 5.06
CA LEU A 157 16.84 -5.38 4.44
C LEU A 157 17.34 -6.04 3.17
N VAL A 158 17.44 -5.25 2.09
CA VAL A 158 17.92 -5.71 0.79
C VAL A 158 18.89 -4.72 0.16
N SER A 159 19.73 -5.23 -0.73
CA SER A 159 20.37 -4.43 -1.76
C SER A 159 19.99 -5.00 -3.11
N LEU A 160 19.07 -4.32 -3.80
CA LEU A 160 18.67 -4.72 -5.16
C LEU A 160 19.83 -4.63 -6.16
N LYS A 161 20.79 -3.74 -5.89
CA LYS A 161 22.00 -3.57 -6.72
C LYS A 161 22.95 -4.75 -6.58
N GLU A 162 23.13 -5.24 -5.36
CA GLU A 162 24.02 -6.38 -5.08
C GLU A 162 23.29 -7.74 -5.12
N GLY A 163 21.96 -7.74 -5.30
CA GLY A 163 21.13 -8.94 -5.26
C GLY A 163 20.95 -9.56 -3.87
N LYS A 164 21.34 -8.85 -2.80
CA LYS A 164 21.28 -9.36 -1.43
C LYS A 164 19.85 -9.30 -0.87
N GLY A 165 19.42 -10.39 -0.22
CA GLY A 165 18.12 -10.53 0.42
C GLY A 165 16.93 -10.73 -0.55
N ILE A 166 17.18 -10.82 -1.86
CA ILE A 166 16.11 -11.02 -2.85
C ILE A 166 15.41 -12.36 -2.67
N ASP A 167 16.13 -13.42 -2.35
CA ASP A 167 15.53 -14.75 -2.23
C ASP A 167 14.61 -14.87 -1.01
N GLU A 168 14.96 -14.21 0.10
CA GLU A 168 14.04 -14.07 1.25
C GLU A 168 12.77 -13.34 0.85
N VAL A 169 12.90 -12.23 0.10
CA VAL A 169 11.72 -11.49 -0.38
C VAL A 169 10.88 -12.31 -1.34
N ARG A 170 11.49 -13.13 -2.22
CA ARG A 170 10.74 -14.06 -3.08
C ARG A 170 9.91 -15.04 -2.25
N GLY A 171 10.46 -15.55 -1.15
CA GLY A 171 9.72 -16.39 -0.20
C GLY A 171 8.54 -15.65 0.44
N LEU A 172 8.70 -14.37 0.78
CA LEU A 172 7.60 -13.56 1.31
C LEU A 172 6.46 -13.33 0.31
N LEU A 173 6.78 -13.26 -0.99
CA LEU A 173 5.82 -13.00 -2.07
C LEU A 173 5.11 -14.26 -2.57
N GLN A 174 5.66 -15.44 -2.29
CA GLN A 174 5.13 -16.71 -2.79
C GLN A 174 3.67 -16.89 -2.39
N ASP A 175 2.84 -17.24 -3.37
CA ASP A 175 1.40 -17.51 -3.24
C ASP A 175 0.56 -16.39 -2.60
N LYS A 176 1.10 -15.16 -2.56
CA LYS A 176 0.43 -13.98 -2.00
C LYS A 176 0.22 -12.90 -3.04
N THR A 177 -0.87 -12.16 -2.92
CA THR A 177 -1.12 -10.92 -3.66
C THR A 177 -0.56 -9.74 -2.87
N THR A 178 0.53 -9.16 -3.37
CA THR A 178 1.27 -8.10 -2.69
C THR A 178 1.15 -6.78 -3.41
N LEU A 179 0.64 -5.75 -2.71
CA LEU A 179 0.70 -4.38 -3.18
C LEU A 179 2.09 -3.79 -2.88
N VAL A 180 2.77 -3.26 -3.90
CA VAL A 180 4.08 -2.60 -3.70
C VAL A 180 3.91 -1.09 -3.74
N SER A 181 4.53 -0.41 -2.77
CA SER A 181 4.49 1.04 -2.65
C SER A 181 5.84 1.63 -2.25
N GLY A 182 6.00 2.93 -2.47
CA GLY A 182 7.24 3.66 -2.16
C GLY A 182 7.40 4.92 -3.00
N HIS A 183 8.24 5.84 -2.52
CA HIS A 183 8.52 7.09 -3.23
C HIS A 183 9.21 6.85 -4.59
N SER A 184 9.16 7.86 -5.45
CA SER A 184 9.99 7.84 -6.66
C SER A 184 11.47 7.74 -6.28
N GLY A 185 12.22 6.83 -6.92
CA GLY A 185 13.67 6.68 -6.70
C GLY A 185 14.10 5.72 -5.57
N VAL A 186 13.17 5.18 -4.77
CA VAL A 186 13.50 4.20 -3.69
C VAL A 186 13.91 2.83 -4.24
N GLY A 187 13.68 2.57 -5.53
CA GLY A 187 14.03 1.31 -6.20
C GLY A 187 12.86 0.40 -6.55
N LYS A 188 11.61 0.89 -6.53
CA LYS A 188 10.41 0.09 -6.87
C LYS A 188 10.50 -0.62 -8.22
N SER A 189 10.89 0.08 -9.29
CA SER A 189 11.02 -0.56 -10.61
C SER A 189 12.15 -1.59 -10.64
N SER A 190 13.27 -1.32 -9.96
CA SER A 190 14.37 -2.27 -9.81
C SER A 190 13.94 -3.52 -9.03
N PHE A 191 13.09 -3.34 -8.01
CA PHE A 191 12.52 -4.43 -7.22
C PHE A 191 11.63 -5.32 -8.07
N ILE A 192 10.70 -4.72 -8.81
CA ILE A 192 9.82 -5.47 -9.71
C ILE A 192 10.65 -6.25 -10.73
N ASN A 193 11.67 -5.65 -11.33
CA ASN A 193 12.57 -6.36 -12.26
C ASN A 193 13.36 -7.51 -11.60
N ALA A 194 13.71 -7.38 -10.32
CA ALA A 194 14.44 -8.42 -9.59
C ALA A 194 13.55 -9.64 -9.24
N VAL A 195 12.28 -9.41 -8.89
CA VAL A 195 11.32 -10.47 -8.56
C VAL A 195 10.57 -11.01 -9.78
N LEU A 196 10.48 -10.22 -10.85
CA LEU A 196 9.85 -10.55 -12.12
C LEU A 196 10.85 -10.32 -13.29
N PRO A 197 11.84 -11.22 -13.44
CA PRO A 197 12.80 -11.14 -14.53
C PRO A 197 12.09 -11.26 -15.88
N GLY A 198 12.44 -10.37 -16.82
CA GLY A 198 11.87 -10.34 -18.17
C GLY A 198 10.62 -9.46 -18.35
N SER A 199 10.11 -8.82 -17.31
CA SER A 199 8.97 -7.88 -17.40
C SER A 199 9.25 -6.65 -18.27
N GLY A 200 10.53 -6.33 -18.54
CA GLY A 200 10.91 -5.21 -19.40
C GLY A 200 10.50 -3.84 -18.88
N ILE A 201 10.18 -3.72 -17.58
CA ILE A 201 9.82 -2.44 -16.97
C ILE A 201 11.05 -1.54 -17.01
N LYS A 202 10.93 -0.40 -17.72
CA LYS A 202 12.01 0.56 -17.85
C LYS A 202 12.41 1.12 -16.48
N THR A 203 13.58 0.72 -15.99
CA THR A 203 14.30 1.45 -14.94
C THR A 203 14.92 2.68 -15.57
N GLN A 204 14.21 3.80 -15.59
CA GLN A 204 14.89 5.07 -15.86
C GLN A 204 15.68 5.45 -14.60
N ASP A 205 17.00 5.55 -14.75
CA ASP A 205 17.86 6.13 -13.74
C ASP A 205 17.37 7.53 -13.39
N VAL A 206 17.40 7.85 -12.10
CA VAL A 206 17.00 9.16 -11.57
C VAL A 206 18.06 10.18 -11.95
N SER A 207 18.12 10.58 -13.21
CA SER A 207 18.99 11.65 -13.69
C SER A 207 18.19 12.61 -14.57
N GLY A 208 17.91 13.79 -14.03
CA GLY A 208 17.39 14.94 -14.78
C GLY A 208 15.88 14.94 -15.00
N TRP A 209 15.12 15.30 -13.96
CA TRP A 209 13.73 15.72 -14.12
C TRP A 209 13.70 17.10 -14.82
N SER A 210 13.87 17.11 -16.13
CA SER A 210 13.48 18.22 -16.99
C SER A 210 12.08 17.91 -17.53
N GLY A 211 11.14 18.82 -17.25
CA GLY A 211 9.75 18.66 -17.64
C GLY A 211 9.54 18.61 -19.15
N LYS A 212 8.81 17.60 -19.61
CA LYS A 212 7.71 17.66 -20.59
C LYS A 212 7.24 16.23 -20.83
N GLY A 213 5.93 16.08 -21.01
CA GLY A 213 5.20 14.83 -20.82
C GLY A 213 5.72 13.65 -21.65
N GLN A 214 5.72 12.48 -21.02
CA GLN A 214 5.72 11.19 -21.68
C GLN A 214 5.07 10.17 -20.74
N HIS A 215 3.83 9.81 -21.07
CA HIS A 215 2.95 8.82 -20.43
C HIS A 215 3.49 8.11 -19.19
N THR A 216 3.28 8.73 -18.03
CA THR A 216 3.39 8.06 -16.74
C THR A 216 2.22 7.07 -16.65
N THR A 217 2.49 5.78 -16.52
CA THR A 217 1.47 4.73 -16.44
C THR A 217 0.52 5.02 -15.27
N THR A 218 -0.65 5.61 -15.50
CA THR A 218 -1.55 6.09 -14.43
C THR A 218 -2.36 4.98 -13.75
N PHE A 219 -2.26 3.77 -14.28
CA PHE A 219 -3.14 2.65 -13.92
C PHE A 219 -2.38 1.61 -13.12
N ALA A 220 -3.05 1.08 -12.09
CA ALA A 220 -2.55 -0.07 -11.36
C ALA A 220 -2.47 -1.29 -12.29
N GLU A 221 -1.45 -2.12 -12.11
CA GLU A 221 -1.22 -3.32 -12.90
C GLU A 221 -0.73 -4.44 -11.99
N MET A 222 -1.30 -5.63 -12.18
CA MET A 222 -0.91 -6.85 -11.50
C MET A 222 -0.06 -7.72 -12.40
N TYR A 223 0.90 -8.42 -11.82
CA TYR A 223 1.81 -9.33 -12.50
C TYR A 223 1.87 -10.66 -11.75
N ASP A 224 1.91 -11.77 -12.49
CA ASP A 224 2.19 -13.09 -11.92
C ASP A 224 3.69 -13.28 -11.73
N LEU A 225 4.10 -13.78 -10.56
CA LEU A 225 5.50 -14.05 -10.25
C LEU A 225 5.91 -15.47 -10.69
N PRO A 226 7.16 -15.68 -11.16
CA PRO A 226 7.62 -16.96 -11.71
C PRO A 226 7.73 -18.11 -10.70
N GLY A 227 7.39 -17.90 -9.43
CA GLY A 227 7.37 -18.92 -8.37
C GLY A 227 6.04 -19.02 -7.62
N GLY A 228 4.97 -18.45 -8.18
CA GLY A 228 3.69 -18.27 -7.49
C GLY A 228 3.60 -16.92 -6.78
N GLY A 229 2.36 -16.47 -6.56
CA GLY A 229 2.07 -15.13 -6.05
C GLY A 229 1.89 -14.07 -7.14
N ARG A 230 1.42 -12.90 -6.71
CA ARG A 230 1.04 -11.78 -7.57
C ARG A 230 1.56 -10.47 -7.01
N LEU A 231 2.00 -9.59 -7.89
CA LEU A 231 2.52 -8.27 -7.54
C LEU A 231 1.66 -7.19 -8.15
N ILE A 232 1.13 -6.27 -7.35
CA ILE A 232 0.39 -5.11 -7.82
C ILE A 232 1.29 -3.89 -7.73
N ASP A 233 1.57 -3.25 -8.87
CA ASP A 233 2.24 -1.96 -8.93
C ASP A 233 1.21 -0.84 -9.13
N THR A 234 1.35 0.23 -8.34
CA THR A 234 0.48 1.40 -8.41
C THR A 234 1.34 2.65 -8.67
N PRO A 235 1.58 2.99 -9.95
CA PRO A 235 2.46 4.11 -10.24
C PRO A 235 1.84 5.44 -9.77
N GLY A 236 2.66 6.26 -9.10
CA GLY A 236 2.27 7.60 -8.69
C GLY A 236 1.31 7.66 -7.50
N LEU A 237 1.25 6.62 -6.66
CA LEU A 237 0.73 6.75 -5.30
C LEU A 237 1.72 7.57 -4.48
N LYS A 238 1.63 8.90 -4.63
CA LYS A 238 2.55 9.84 -3.97
C LYS A 238 2.28 9.95 -2.47
N GLU A 239 1.04 9.73 -2.05
CA GLU A 239 0.63 9.74 -0.64
C GLU A 239 -0.53 8.76 -0.46
N PHE A 240 -0.44 7.91 0.56
CA PHE A 240 -1.61 7.23 1.12
C PHE A 240 -2.38 8.28 1.91
N GLY A 241 -3.43 8.81 1.30
CA GLY A 241 -4.34 9.70 2.02
C GLY A 241 -5.05 8.89 3.09
N LEU A 242 -4.96 9.31 4.35
CA LEU A 242 -5.88 8.85 5.39
C LEU A 242 -7.24 9.43 5.06
N VAL A 243 -8.09 8.62 4.44
CA VAL A 243 -9.43 9.03 4.06
C VAL A 243 -10.42 8.41 5.01
N ASN A 244 -11.37 9.23 5.49
CA ASN A 244 -12.43 8.82 6.39
C ASN A 244 -11.95 8.29 7.75
N VAL A 245 -10.73 8.62 8.18
CA VAL A 245 -10.27 8.33 9.54
C VAL A 245 -10.82 9.39 10.48
N GLN A 246 -11.54 8.99 11.52
CA GLN A 246 -11.87 9.90 12.61
C GLN A 246 -10.66 10.05 13.55
N LYS A 247 -10.45 11.23 14.12
CA LYS A 247 -9.36 11.48 15.08
C LYS A 247 -9.34 10.46 16.22
N ALA A 248 -10.50 10.09 16.73
CA ALA A 248 -10.66 9.12 17.83
C ALA A 248 -10.26 7.69 17.45
N GLU A 249 -10.23 7.35 16.16
CA GLU A 249 -9.87 6.01 15.69
C GLU A 249 -8.36 5.88 15.43
N LEU A 250 -7.65 7.00 15.24
CA LEU A 250 -6.26 7.00 14.78
C LEU A 250 -5.33 6.17 15.68
N SER A 251 -5.46 6.33 17.00
CA SER A 251 -4.63 5.60 17.97
C SER A 251 -4.89 4.09 17.92
N GLY A 252 -6.10 3.68 17.51
CA GLY A 252 -6.44 2.29 17.23
C GLY A 252 -5.69 1.71 16.03
N TYR A 253 -5.09 2.51 15.16
CA TYR A 253 -4.27 2.04 14.03
C TYR A 253 -2.77 2.00 14.31
N PHE A 254 -2.36 2.32 15.55
CA PHE A 254 -1.00 2.08 16.04
C PHE A 254 -1.05 0.87 16.99
N PRO A 255 -0.55 -0.33 16.61
CA PRO A 255 -0.68 -1.53 17.43
C PRO A 255 -0.27 -1.35 18.89
N GLU A 256 0.86 -0.69 19.12
CA GLU A 256 1.39 -0.40 20.45
C GLU A 256 0.51 0.55 21.29
N MET A 257 -0.29 1.40 20.62
CA MET A 257 -1.24 2.29 21.29
C MET A 257 -2.59 1.60 21.50
N ARG A 258 -3.04 0.81 20.52
CA ARG A 258 -4.28 0.01 20.54
C ARG A 258 -4.38 -0.82 21.81
N ASP A 259 -3.29 -1.46 22.21
CA ASP A 259 -3.23 -2.33 23.39
C ASP A 259 -3.43 -1.58 24.72
N ARG A 260 -3.27 -0.25 24.72
CA ARG A 260 -3.30 0.63 25.90
C ARG A 260 -4.47 1.61 25.90
N LEU A 261 -5.37 1.56 24.91
CA LEU A 261 -6.49 2.50 24.79
C LEU A 261 -7.41 2.47 26.01
N ASN A 262 -7.62 1.29 26.60
CA ASN A 262 -8.50 1.08 27.75
C ASN A 262 -7.89 1.52 29.10
N ASP A 263 -6.60 1.83 29.13
CA ASP A 263 -5.89 2.22 30.35
C ASP A 263 -5.87 3.75 30.56
N CYS A 264 -6.40 4.51 29.60
CA CYS A 264 -6.52 5.96 29.73
C CYS A 264 -7.58 6.34 30.76
N GLN A 265 -7.31 7.40 31.54
CA GLN A 265 -8.28 7.96 32.49
C GLN A 265 -9.61 8.38 31.83
N PHE A 266 -9.56 8.82 30.56
CA PHE A 266 -10.72 9.28 29.80
C PHE A 266 -10.95 8.40 28.56
N ASN A 267 -12.21 8.04 28.32
CA ASN A 267 -12.61 7.19 27.18
C ASN A 267 -12.46 7.86 25.80
N ASN A 268 -12.42 9.20 25.76
CA ASN A 268 -12.29 10.01 24.54
C ASN A 268 -10.92 10.70 24.44
N CYS A 269 -9.90 10.11 25.06
CA CYS A 269 -8.54 10.63 25.04
C CYS A 269 -7.99 10.65 23.61
N LEU A 270 -7.55 11.82 23.13
CA LEU A 270 -6.77 11.96 21.89
C LEU A 270 -5.27 11.82 22.12
N HIS A 271 -4.88 11.56 23.36
CA HIS A 271 -3.51 11.30 23.79
C HIS A 271 -2.55 12.48 23.61
N MET A 272 -3.05 13.72 23.54
CA MET A 272 -2.25 14.94 23.34
C MET A 272 -2.08 15.69 24.66
N ASN A 273 -3.15 16.29 25.17
CA ASN A 273 -3.11 17.22 26.31
C ASN A 273 -3.77 16.64 27.57
N GLU A 274 -4.39 15.47 27.48
CA GLU A 274 -5.19 14.88 28.53
C GLU A 274 -4.31 14.44 29.72
N PRO A 275 -4.72 14.73 30.97
CA PRO A 275 -4.07 14.17 32.15
C PRO A 275 -4.39 12.67 32.27
N GLY A 276 -3.50 11.90 32.90
CA GLY A 276 -3.72 10.45 33.10
C GLY A 276 -3.77 9.62 31.80
N CYS A 277 -3.11 10.08 30.74
CA CYS A 277 -3.02 9.34 29.48
C CYS A 277 -1.99 8.21 29.55
N ALA A 278 -2.45 6.96 29.41
CA ALA A 278 -1.60 5.77 29.42
C ALA A 278 -0.59 5.76 28.27
N ILE A 279 -0.96 6.27 27.08
CA ILE A 279 -0.04 6.38 25.94
C ILE A 279 1.14 7.29 26.27
N LYS A 280 0.89 8.48 26.83
CA LYS A 280 1.98 9.40 27.21
C LYS A 280 2.84 8.82 28.33
N ALA A 281 2.25 8.11 29.29
CA ALA A 281 3.01 7.42 30.32
C ALA A 281 3.94 6.35 29.71
N ALA A 282 3.44 5.56 28.76
CA ALA A 282 4.22 4.56 28.04
C ALA A 282 5.35 5.17 27.19
N VAL A 283 5.12 6.33 26.57
CA VAL A 283 6.18 7.09 25.88
C VAL A 283 7.26 7.54 26.88
N MET A 284 6.87 8.10 28.03
CA MET A 284 7.82 8.52 29.08
C MET A 284 8.61 7.34 29.68
N ALA A 285 8.02 6.15 29.70
CA ALA A 285 8.67 4.92 30.15
C ALA A 285 9.56 4.26 29.08
N GLY A 286 9.55 4.76 27.83
CA GLY A 286 10.28 4.18 26.71
C GLY A 286 9.65 2.92 26.11
N GLU A 287 8.40 2.60 26.48
CA GLU A 287 7.67 1.46 25.92
C GLU A 287 7.07 1.76 24.54
N ILE A 288 6.79 3.04 24.27
CA ILE A 288 6.38 3.54 22.95
C ILE A 288 7.47 4.51 22.49
N SER A 289 7.94 4.32 21.26
CA SER A 289 8.95 5.21 20.66
C SER A 289 8.44 6.65 20.59
N GLU A 290 9.25 7.60 21.03
CA GLU A 290 8.93 9.03 20.96
C GLU A 290 8.69 9.48 19.52
N GLU A 291 9.45 8.96 18.56
CA GLU A 291 9.28 9.29 17.14
C GLU A 291 7.93 8.81 16.60
N ARG A 292 7.49 7.60 16.99
CA ARG A 292 6.17 7.06 16.65
C ARG A 292 5.05 7.90 17.23
N TYR A 293 5.18 8.36 18.48
CA TYR A 293 4.23 9.26 19.10
C TYR A 293 4.18 10.63 18.41
N LEU A 294 5.32 11.23 18.06
CA LEU A 294 5.37 12.50 17.32
C LEU A 294 4.74 12.39 15.93
N ASN A 295 4.96 11.26 15.24
CA ASN A 295 4.32 10.98 13.97
C ASN A 295 2.81 10.80 14.13
N TYR A 296 2.34 10.13 15.19
CA TYR A 296 0.93 10.07 15.55
C TYR A 296 0.33 11.47 15.71
N CYS A 297 0.94 12.34 16.50
CA CYS A 297 0.48 13.73 16.69
C CYS A 297 0.42 14.49 15.36
N THR A 298 1.48 14.37 14.56
CA THR A 298 1.57 15.02 13.24
C THR A 298 0.47 14.53 12.30
N ILE A 299 0.17 13.23 12.32
CA ILE A 299 -0.91 12.64 11.51
C ILE A 299 -2.27 13.14 12.01
N LEU A 300 -2.49 13.13 13.33
CA LEU A 300 -3.72 13.59 13.97
C LEU A 300 -4.06 15.03 13.58
N ASP A 301 -3.06 15.91 13.54
CA ASP A 301 -3.21 17.31 13.14
C ASP A 301 -3.58 17.48 11.66
N THR A 302 -3.24 16.50 10.80
CA THR A 302 -3.63 16.52 9.38
C THR A 302 -5.03 15.98 9.10
N ILE A 303 -5.69 15.36 10.08
CA ILE A 303 -7.05 14.87 9.93
C ILE A 303 -8.00 16.06 10.11
N ASP A 304 -8.59 16.51 9.00
CA ASP A 304 -9.63 17.54 9.00
C ASP A 304 -10.82 17.07 9.86
N GLU A 305 -11.19 17.84 10.88
CA GLU A 305 -12.52 17.77 11.48
C GLU A 305 -13.52 18.27 10.44
N LYS A 306 -14.00 17.37 9.58
CA LYS A 306 -15.28 17.63 8.91
C LYS A 306 -16.35 17.61 9.99
N ASN A 307 -16.63 18.79 10.55
CA ASN A 307 -17.92 19.10 11.15
C ASN A 307 -18.97 18.73 10.10
N TYR A 308 -19.69 17.63 10.37
CA TYR A 308 -20.88 17.25 9.63
C TYR A 308 -21.98 18.31 9.81
#